data_AF-A0A8E0S1W5-F1
#
_entry.id   AF-A0A8E0S1W5-F1
#
_cell.length_a   1.000
_cell.length_b   1.000
_cell.length_c   1.000
_cell.angle_alpha   90.00
_cell.angle_beta   90.00
_cell.angle_gamma   90.00
#
_symmetry.space_group_name_H-M   'P 1'
#
loop_
_entity.id
_entity.type
_entity.pdbx_description
1 polymer ?
#
loop_
_entity_poly.entity_id
_entity_poly.type
_entity_poly.pdbx_seq_one_letter_code
_entity_poly.pdbx_strand_id
1 'polypeptide(L)'
;MHLKANQAPGEIFLERWPRVNAVVKRILNMEDVPLTDWHGMFEDVYQITVWESESHDHIRASLTETIKEYILNVQRDLMANQDESSLLKAYIVQWNKFANHSETLSLPFGPLRSTGGQQPSDPNRRSARDSCVKKIMLETWNTCIYEVLQQKLLDSAIKLIQSDRCGQLIDSSLVIGISESCVILSGAQSTKKPKYVSQLEHAYIEGTKSFYRSRIAQFVQEHGIRVRFFLYILAPQ
;
A
#
# COMPACT_ATOMS: atom_id res chain seq x y z
N MET A 1 -26.06 -24.34 -33.47
CA MET A 1 -26.82 -23.53 -32.48
C MET A 1 -27.31 -24.45 -31.38
N HIS A 2 -26.56 -24.57 -30.28
CA HIS A 2 -27.09 -25.20 -29.06
C HIS A 2 -27.41 -24.08 -28.08
N LEU A 3 -28.70 -23.74 -27.98
CA LEU A 3 -29.21 -23.01 -26.82
C LEU A 3 -29.02 -23.90 -25.60
N LYS A 4 -28.11 -23.52 -24.68
CA LYS A 4 -28.16 -24.07 -23.32
C LYS A 4 -29.27 -23.36 -22.56
N ALA A 5 -30.12 -24.18 -21.96
CA ALA A 5 -31.27 -23.82 -21.18
C ALA A 5 -30.90 -22.98 -19.95
N ASN A 6 -31.74 -21.98 -19.66
CA ASN A 6 -32.22 -21.56 -18.35
C ASN A 6 -31.29 -21.92 -17.16
N GLN A 7 -30.16 -21.22 -17.02
CA GLN A 7 -29.37 -21.24 -15.78
C GLN A 7 -30.00 -20.27 -14.77
N ALA A 8 -30.09 -20.70 -13.51
CA ALA A 8 -30.62 -19.85 -12.45
C ALA A 8 -29.66 -18.68 -12.18
N PRO A 9 -30.18 -17.49 -11.79
CA PRO A 9 -29.31 -16.37 -11.41
C PRO A 9 -28.35 -16.82 -10.27
N GLY A 10 -27.05 -16.61 -10.46
CA GLY A 10 -25.99 -17.00 -9.52
C GLY A 10 -25.32 -18.36 -9.75
N GLU A 11 -25.83 -19.21 -10.65
CA GLU A 11 -25.27 -20.55 -10.89
C GLU A 11 -23.86 -20.49 -11.52
N ILE A 12 -23.64 -19.55 -12.45
CA ILE A 12 -22.36 -19.34 -13.12
C ILE A 12 -21.31 -18.81 -12.14
N PHE A 13 -21.69 -17.88 -11.27
CA PHE A 13 -20.80 -17.39 -10.20
C PHE A 13 -20.36 -18.52 -9.28
N LEU A 14 -21.31 -19.33 -8.77
CA LEU A 14 -20.98 -20.43 -7.85
C LEU A 14 -20.09 -21.50 -8.49
N GLU A 15 -20.22 -21.74 -9.79
CA GLU A 15 -19.38 -22.70 -10.51
C GLU A 15 -17.95 -22.17 -10.76
N ARG A 16 -17.82 -20.90 -11.14
CA ARG A 16 -16.56 -20.34 -11.64
C ARG A 16 -15.75 -19.59 -10.59
N TRP A 17 -16.41 -18.91 -9.66
CA TRP A 17 -15.76 -18.13 -8.61
C TRP A 17 -14.75 -18.93 -7.78
N PRO A 18 -14.98 -20.21 -7.39
CA PRO A 18 -14.00 -20.97 -6.63
C PRO A 18 -12.63 -21.08 -7.34
N ARG A 19 -12.61 -21.20 -8.67
CA ARG A 19 -11.38 -21.25 -9.46
C ARG A 19 -10.68 -19.90 -9.49
N VAL A 20 -11.43 -18.84 -9.74
CA VAL A 20 -10.94 -17.44 -9.67
C VAL A 20 -10.34 -17.18 -8.30
N ASN A 21 -11.07 -17.51 -7.24
CA ASN A 21 -10.67 -17.27 -5.85
C ASN A 21 -9.40 -18.06 -5.47
N ALA A 22 -9.24 -19.29 -5.97
CA ALA A 22 -8.01 -20.05 -5.77
C ALA A 22 -6.80 -19.33 -6.39
N VAL A 23 -6.93 -18.80 -7.61
CA VAL A 23 -5.86 -18.01 -8.25
C VAL A 23 -5.59 -16.71 -7.49
N VAL A 24 -6.64 -16.00 -7.05
CA VAL A 24 -6.51 -14.80 -6.20
C VAL A 24 -5.70 -15.10 -4.94
N LYS A 25 -6.02 -16.19 -4.23
CA LYS A 25 -5.29 -16.59 -3.02
C LYS A 25 -3.83 -16.91 -3.31
N ARG A 26 -3.53 -17.61 -4.41
CA ARG A 26 -2.15 -17.88 -4.84
C ARG A 26 -1.36 -16.59 -5.09
N ILE A 27 -1.95 -15.64 -5.81
CA ILE A 27 -1.32 -14.33 -6.09
C ILE A 27 -1.04 -13.59 -4.78
N LEU A 28 -2.01 -13.53 -3.86
CA LEU A 28 -1.83 -12.85 -2.58
C LEU A 28 -0.73 -13.52 -1.73
N ASN A 29 -0.64 -14.85 -1.77
CA ASN A 29 0.32 -15.63 -0.98
C ASN A 29 1.72 -15.78 -1.61
N MET A 30 2.01 -15.16 -2.76
CA MET A 30 3.27 -15.37 -3.50
C MET A 30 3.48 -16.83 -3.97
N GLU A 31 2.39 -17.54 -4.26
CA GLU A 31 2.47 -18.89 -4.84
C GLU A 31 2.58 -18.80 -6.37
N ASP A 32 3.27 -19.76 -6.98
CA ASP A 32 3.39 -19.85 -8.43
C ASP A 32 2.01 -20.01 -9.07
N VAL A 33 1.69 -19.13 -10.02
CA VAL A 33 0.47 -19.19 -10.82
C VAL A 33 0.84 -19.62 -12.24
N PRO A 34 0.46 -20.85 -12.66
CA PRO A 34 0.62 -21.27 -14.03
C PRO A 34 -0.07 -20.30 -14.99
N LEU A 35 0.55 -20.06 -16.16
CA LEU A 35 0.01 -19.15 -17.16
C LEU A 35 -1.39 -19.59 -17.65
N THR A 36 -1.69 -20.89 -17.63
CA THR A 36 -3.01 -21.44 -17.92
C THR A 36 -4.06 -21.01 -16.91
N ASP A 37 -3.72 -21.04 -15.62
CA ASP A 37 -4.61 -20.64 -14.53
C ASP A 37 -4.80 -19.12 -14.53
N TRP A 38 -3.74 -18.38 -14.84
CA TRP A 38 -3.78 -16.93 -15.02
C TRP A 38 -4.71 -16.52 -16.17
N HIS A 39 -4.54 -17.09 -17.37
CA HIS A 39 -5.43 -16.80 -18.49
C HIS A 39 -6.86 -17.30 -18.25
N GLY A 40 -7.01 -18.48 -17.63
CA GLY A 40 -8.31 -19.03 -17.25
C GLY A 40 -9.09 -18.10 -16.31
N MET A 41 -8.39 -17.38 -15.42
CA MET A 41 -9.00 -16.38 -14.55
C MET A 41 -9.64 -15.23 -15.34
N PHE A 42 -9.03 -14.73 -16.42
CA PHE A 42 -9.63 -13.68 -17.25
C PHE A 42 -10.93 -14.15 -17.91
N GLU A 43 -10.91 -15.38 -18.44
CA GLU A 43 -12.08 -15.99 -19.06
C GLU A 43 -13.20 -16.20 -18.03
N ASP A 44 -12.89 -16.78 -16.88
CA ASP A 44 -13.87 -17.01 -15.82
C ASP A 44 -14.47 -15.70 -15.30
N VAL A 45 -13.66 -14.65 -15.08
CA VAL A 45 -14.16 -13.32 -14.68
C VAL A 45 -15.04 -12.72 -15.76
N TYR A 46 -14.62 -12.77 -17.03
CA TYR A 46 -15.42 -12.27 -18.15
C TYR A 46 -16.78 -12.96 -18.23
N GLN A 47 -16.81 -14.30 -18.18
CA GLN A 47 -18.05 -15.07 -18.23
C GLN A 47 -18.98 -14.74 -17.06
N ILE A 48 -18.46 -14.62 -15.84
CA ILE A 48 -19.27 -14.21 -14.68
C ILE A 48 -19.89 -12.81 -14.92
N THR A 49 -19.11 -11.85 -15.41
CA THR A 49 -19.57 -10.46 -15.61
C THR A 49 -20.59 -10.30 -16.74
N VAL A 50 -20.51 -11.13 -17.80
CA VAL A 50 -21.41 -11.02 -18.96
C VAL A 50 -22.78 -11.63 -18.69
N TRP A 51 -22.83 -12.74 -17.94
CA TRP A 51 -24.04 -13.57 -17.86
C TRP A 51 -24.88 -13.33 -16.59
N GLU A 52 -24.41 -12.51 -15.64
CA GLU A 52 -25.12 -12.27 -14.39
C GLU A 52 -25.15 -10.78 -14.04
N SER A 53 -26.35 -10.20 -13.93
CA SER A 53 -26.57 -8.75 -13.75
C SER A 53 -26.14 -8.22 -12.38
N GLU A 54 -26.15 -9.06 -11.33
CA GLU A 54 -25.71 -8.73 -9.97
C GLU A 54 -24.28 -9.24 -9.67
N SER A 55 -23.59 -9.80 -10.67
CA SER A 55 -22.28 -10.43 -10.50
C SER A 55 -21.19 -9.49 -10.00
N HIS A 56 -21.30 -8.20 -10.34
CA HIS A 56 -20.31 -7.20 -9.94
C HIS A 56 -20.27 -7.06 -8.41
N ASP A 57 -21.44 -7.07 -7.75
CA ASP A 57 -21.53 -6.96 -6.30
C ASP A 57 -21.10 -8.27 -5.61
N HIS A 58 -21.45 -9.42 -6.18
CA HIS A 58 -21.01 -10.73 -5.67
C HIS A 58 -19.49 -10.93 -5.78
N ILE A 59 -18.89 -10.58 -6.91
CA ILE A 59 -17.43 -10.60 -7.09
C ILE A 59 -16.80 -9.60 -6.12
N ARG A 60 -17.32 -8.37 -6.05
CA ARG A 60 -16.77 -7.33 -5.18
C ARG A 60 -16.78 -7.77 -3.71
N ALA A 61 -17.89 -8.30 -3.22
CA ALA A 61 -18.03 -8.78 -1.85
C ALA A 61 -17.07 -9.94 -1.56
N SER A 62 -17.05 -10.96 -2.43
CA SER A 62 -16.23 -12.16 -2.22
C SER A 62 -14.72 -11.88 -2.34
N LEU A 63 -14.35 -10.97 -3.25
CA LEU A 63 -12.97 -10.51 -3.40
C LEU A 63 -12.53 -9.68 -2.19
N THR A 64 -13.40 -8.79 -1.70
CA THR A 64 -13.13 -7.98 -0.51
C THR A 64 -12.89 -8.86 0.71
N GLU A 65 -13.71 -9.91 0.90
CA GLU A 65 -13.53 -10.84 2.01
C GLU A 65 -12.20 -11.59 1.92
N THR A 66 -11.84 -12.09 0.74
CA THR A 66 -10.58 -12.81 0.52
C THR A 66 -9.36 -11.91 0.74
N ILE A 67 -9.40 -10.67 0.23
CA ILE A 67 -8.34 -9.67 0.45
C ILE A 67 -8.22 -9.34 1.94
N LYS A 68 -9.36 -9.17 2.63
CA LYS A 68 -9.39 -8.85 4.07
C LYS A 68 -8.83 -9.98 4.91
N GLU A 69 -9.17 -11.24 4.62
CA GLU A 69 -8.62 -12.42 5.27
C GLU A 69 -7.08 -12.44 5.16
N TYR A 70 -6.55 -12.25 3.95
CA TYR A 70 -5.11 -12.16 3.72
C TYR A 70 -4.46 -11.00 4.49
N ILE A 71 -5.02 -9.80 4.42
CA ILE A 71 -4.47 -8.61 5.08
C ILE A 71 -4.47 -8.76 6.61
N LEU A 72 -5.50 -9.37 7.19
CA LEU A 72 -5.54 -9.67 8.63
C LEU A 72 -4.48 -10.69 9.05
N ASN A 73 -4.16 -11.65 8.18
CA ASN A 73 -3.04 -12.56 8.44
C ASN A 73 -1.70 -11.82 8.42
N VAL A 74 -1.47 -10.97 7.41
CA VAL A 74 -0.27 -10.11 7.35
C VAL A 74 -0.17 -9.20 8.57
N GLN A 75 -1.29 -8.61 9.01
CA GLN A 75 -1.34 -7.78 10.22
C GLN A 75 -0.88 -8.57 11.45
N ARG A 76 -1.40 -9.79 11.62
CA ARG A 76 -1.05 -10.67 12.75
C ARG A 76 0.45 -10.97 12.77
N ASP A 77 1.02 -11.28 11.60
CA ASP A 77 2.45 -11.56 11.47
C ASP A 77 3.31 -10.32 11.76
N LEU A 78 2.87 -9.14 11.32
CA LEU A 78 3.53 -7.88 11.65
C LEU A 78 3.48 -7.58 13.15
N MET A 79 2.36 -7.84 13.81
CA MET A 79 2.19 -7.60 15.24
C MET A 79 2.92 -8.62 16.13
N ALA A 80 3.20 -9.82 15.61
CA ALA A 80 4.01 -10.81 16.31
C ALA A 80 5.47 -10.36 16.49
N ASN A 81 5.98 -9.49 15.60
CA ASN A 81 7.31 -8.88 15.72
C ASN A 81 7.26 -7.75 16.76
N GLN A 82 7.80 -7.99 17.96
CA GLN A 82 7.71 -7.05 19.08
C GLN A 82 8.73 -5.90 19.05
N ASP A 83 9.79 -6.00 18.24
CA ASP A 83 10.80 -4.94 18.15
C ASP A 83 10.41 -3.86 17.12
N GLU A 84 10.34 -2.60 17.53
CA GLU A 84 9.97 -1.46 16.65
C GLU A 84 10.86 -1.34 15.40
N SER A 85 12.18 -1.53 15.52
CA SER A 85 13.10 -1.50 14.38
C SER A 85 12.84 -2.66 13.40
N SER A 86 12.40 -3.81 13.91
CA SER A 86 12.01 -4.97 13.09
C SER A 86 10.64 -4.76 12.44
N LEU A 87 9.72 -4.05 13.13
CA LEU A 87 8.38 -3.76 12.63
C LEU A 87 8.40 -2.93 11.36
N LEU A 88 9.21 -1.86 11.33
CA LEU A 88 9.33 -1.02 10.12
C LEU A 88 9.86 -1.82 8.94
N LYS A 89 10.92 -2.62 9.14
CA LYS A 89 11.49 -3.49 8.10
C LYS A 89 10.47 -4.51 7.60
N ALA A 90 9.80 -5.21 8.51
CA ALA A 90 8.77 -6.18 8.17
C ALA A 90 7.59 -5.54 7.43
N TYR A 91 7.15 -4.35 7.85
CA TYR A 91 6.09 -3.60 7.19
C TYR A 91 6.48 -3.26 5.75
N ILE A 92 7.69 -2.75 5.51
CA ILE A 92 8.14 -2.39 4.15
C ILE A 92 8.22 -3.61 3.24
N VAL A 93 8.70 -4.75 3.75
CA VAL A 93 8.71 -6.01 3.00
C VAL A 93 7.29 -6.40 2.59
N GLN A 94 6.34 -6.39 3.53
CA GLN A 94 4.96 -6.77 3.25
C GLN A 94 4.25 -5.75 2.35
N TRP A 95 4.52 -4.46 2.53
CA TRP A 95 4.01 -3.39 1.68
C TRP A 95 4.46 -3.54 0.23
N ASN A 96 5.76 -3.77 -0.01
CA ASN A 96 6.29 -3.92 -1.36
C ASN A 96 5.69 -5.13 -2.09
N LYS A 97 5.54 -6.25 -1.36
CA LYS A 97 4.83 -7.44 -1.86
C LYS A 97 3.40 -7.08 -2.25
N PHE A 98 2.65 -6.50 -1.32
CA PHE A 98 1.26 -6.13 -1.51
C PHE A 98 1.06 -5.12 -2.65
N ALA A 99 1.90 -4.10 -2.74
CA ALA A 99 1.83 -3.08 -3.79
C ALA A 99 2.00 -3.69 -5.19
N ASN A 100 2.97 -4.60 -5.34
CA ASN A 100 3.17 -5.34 -6.59
C ASN A 100 1.93 -6.19 -6.96
N HIS A 101 1.39 -6.95 -5.99
CA HIS A 101 0.19 -7.77 -6.23
C HIS A 101 -1.04 -6.94 -6.54
N SER A 102 -1.18 -5.75 -5.95
CA SER A 102 -2.34 -4.90 -6.21
C SER A 102 -2.44 -4.48 -7.67
N GLU A 103 -1.30 -4.34 -8.35
CA GLU A 103 -1.25 -4.05 -9.78
C GLU A 103 -1.57 -5.29 -10.61
N THR A 104 -0.93 -6.42 -10.31
CA THR A 104 -1.15 -7.69 -11.03
C THR A 104 -2.59 -8.17 -10.87
N LEU A 105 -3.08 -8.26 -9.63
CA LEU A 105 -4.42 -8.77 -9.32
C LEU A 105 -5.52 -7.90 -9.93
N SER A 106 -5.25 -6.62 -10.22
CA SER A 106 -6.22 -5.72 -10.82
C SER A 106 -6.50 -5.99 -12.30
N LEU A 107 -5.62 -6.72 -13.00
CA LEU A 107 -5.71 -6.93 -14.45
C LEU A 107 -6.90 -7.79 -14.89
N PRO A 108 -7.18 -8.97 -14.29
CA PRO A 108 -8.28 -9.83 -14.71
C PRO A 108 -9.66 -9.21 -14.47
N PHE A 109 -9.75 -8.28 -13.52
CA PHE A 109 -10.99 -7.60 -13.15
C PHE A 109 -11.23 -6.31 -13.94
N GLY A 110 -10.55 -6.12 -15.08
CA GLY A 110 -10.82 -5.04 -16.02
C GLY A 110 -12.31 -4.88 -16.38
N PRO A 111 -13.08 -5.96 -16.61
CA PRO A 111 -14.53 -5.88 -16.88
C PRO A 111 -15.35 -5.25 -15.73
N LEU A 112 -14.87 -5.29 -14.48
CA LEU A 112 -15.54 -4.67 -13.32
C LEU A 112 -15.34 -3.15 -13.24
N ARG A 113 -14.56 -2.56 -14.15
CA ARG A 113 -14.41 -1.10 -14.22
C ARG A 113 -15.76 -0.53 -14.63
N SER A 114 -16.38 0.19 -13.70
CA SER A 114 -17.72 0.78 -13.81
C SER A 114 -18.08 1.11 -15.26
N THR A 115 -19.15 0.48 -15.77
CA THR A 115 -19.91 0.90 -16.95
C THR A 115 -20.66 2.22 -16.67
N GLY A 116 -20.04 3.14 -15.93
CA GLY A 116 -20.47 4.53 -15.82
C GLY A 116 -20.27 5.15 -17.20
N GLY A 117 -21.38 5.50 -17.83
CA GLY A 117 -21.51 5.80 -19.25
C GLY A 117 -20.43 6.69 -19.84
N GLN A 118 -20.29 6.55 -21.16
CA GLN A 118 -19.63 7.51 -22.03
C GLN A 118 -20.00 8.95 -21.61
N GLN A 119 -19.11 9.62 -20.89
CA GLN A 119 -19.07 11.07 -20.82
C GLN A 119 -17.77 11.53 -21.48
N PRO A 120 -17.82 12.63 -22.23
CA PRO A 120 -16.72 13.07 -23.07
C PRO A 120 -15.52 13.46 -22.20
N SER A 121 -14.38 12.87 -22.55
CA SER A 121 -13.02 13.41 -22.44
C SER A 121 -12.86 14.65 -21.56
N ASP A 122 -12.66 14.44 -20.26
CA ASP A 122 -12.06 15.43 -19.37
C ASP A 122 -10.60 15.00 -19.09
N PRO A 123 -9.58 15.70 -19.60
CA PRO A 123 -8.18 15.24 -19.57
C PRO A 123 -7.56 15.24 -18.16
N ASN A 124 -8.28 15.72 -17.14
CA ASN A 124 -7.73 15.91 -15.79
C ASN A 124 -8.10 14.83 -14.76
N ARG A 125 -8.83 13.76 -15.14
CA ARG A 125 -9.11 12.63 -14.24
C ARG A 125 -8.12 11.47 -14.43
N ARG A 126 -6.90 11.63 -13.92
CA ARG A 126 -5.99 10.48 -13.66
C ARG A 126 -6.61 9.47 -12.66
N SER A 127 -7.60 9.90 -11.87
CA SER A 127 -8.32 9.09 -10.87
C SER A 127 -9.30 8.04 -11.47
N ALA A 128 -9.64 8.11 -12.76
CA ALA A 128 -10.47 7.08 -13.42
C ALA A 128 -9.67 5.83 -13.87
N ARG A 129 -8.36 5.79 -13.60
CA ARG A 129 -7.49 4.65 -13.91
C ARG A 129 -7.34 3.65 -12.77
N ASP A 130 -7.82 3.97 -11.57
CA ASP A 130 -7.71 3.05 -10.45
C ASP A 130 -8.72 1.91 -10.61
N SER A 131 -8.20 0.70 -10.81
CA SER A 131 -9.02 -0.51 -10.79
C SER A 131 -9.83 -0.57 -9.51
N CYS A 132 -11.12 -0.92 -9.62
CA CYS A 132 -12.01 -1.14 -8.48
C CYS A 132 -11.36 -2.07 -7.43
N VAL A 133 -10.60 -3.06 -7.91
CA VAL A 133 -9.86 -4.02 -7.08
C VAL A 133 -8.68 -3.36 -6.37
N LYS A 134 -7.82 -2.63 -7.10
CA LYS A 134 -6.70 -1.89 -6.50
C LYS A 134 -7.19 -0.96 -5.39
N LYS A 135 -8.30 -0.25 -5.63
CA LYS A 135 -8.91 0.64 -4.64
C LYS A 135 -9.34 -0.12 -3.38
N ILE A 136 -10.07 -1.23 -3.53
CA ILE A 136 -10.48 -2.08 -2.40
C ILE A 136 -9.26 -2.57 -1.61
N MET A 137 -8.22 -3.04 -2.31
CA MET A 137 -7.00 -3.51 -1.67
C MET A 137 -6.36 -2.40 -0.84
N LEU A 138 -6.16 -1.21 -1.42
CA LEU A 138 -5.54 -0.08 -0.74
C LEU A 138 -6.37 0.39 0.47
N GLU A 139 -7.70 0.47 0.33
CA GLU A 139 -8.60 0.85 1.43
C GLU A 139 -8.55 -0.18 2.57
N THR A 140 -8.52 -1.48 2.24
CA THR A 140 -8.46 -2.56 3.22
C THR A 140 -7.10 -2.59 3.93
N TRP A 141 -6.00 -2.38 3.19
CA TRP A 141 -4.66 -2.26 3.79
C TRP A 141 -4.58 -1.08 4.73
N ASN A 142 -5.12 0.07 4.31
CA ASN A 142 -5.13 1.28 5.11
C ASN A 142 -5.82 1.05 6.47
N THR A 143 -7.05 0.53 6.43
CA THR A 143 -7.88 0.35 7.62
C THR A 143 -7.38 -0.77 8.53
N CYS A 144 -6.91 -1.89 7.97
CA CYS A 144 -6.53 -3.05 8.78
C CYS A 144 -5.09 -2.98 9.32
N ILE A 145 -4.14 -2.46 8.54
CA ILE A 145 -2.72 -2.46 8.93
C ILE A 145 -2.25 -1.05 9.27
N TYR A 146 -2.39 -0.13 8.32
CA TYR A 146 -1.70 1.15 8.42
C TYR A 146 -2.25 2.02 9.57
N GLU A 147 -3.56 2.19 9.68
CA GLU A 147 -4.17 3.00 10.76
C GLU A 147 -3.83 2.47 12.16
N VAL A 148 -3.66 1.15 12.28
CA VAL A 148 -3.29 0.47 13.53
C VAL A 148 -1.80 0.68 13.86
N LEU A 149 -0.93 0.65 12.86
CA LEU A 149 0.53 0.69 13.05
C LEU A 149 1.14 2.08 12.86
N GLN A 150 0.40 3.06 12.36
CA GLN A 150 0.92 4.37 11.91
C GLN A 150 1.83 5.07 12.93
N GLN A 151 1.49 5.06 14.22
CA GLN A 151 2.28 5.73 15.25
C GLN A 151 3.59 4.99 15.51
N LYS A 152 3.54 3.65 15.66
CA LYS A 152 4.76 2.84 15.84
C LYS A 152 5.71 2.94 14.65
N LEU A 153 5.15 2.96 13.44
CA LEU A 153 5.92 3.12 12.22
C LEU A 153 6.55 4.52 12.12
N LEU A 154 5.82 5.56 12.52
CA LEU A 154 6.33 6.93 12.61
C LEU A 154 7.48 7.04 13.61
N ASP A 155 7.32 6.51 14.82
CA ASP A 155 8.35 6.52 15.86
C ASP A 155 9.62 5.77 15.40
N SER A 156 9.44 4.63 14.75
CA SER A 156 10.53 3.84 14.17
C SER A 156 11.29 4.61 13.09
N ALA A 157 10.57 5.32 12.22
CA ALA A 157 11.19 6.14 11.17
C ALA A 157 11.95 7.34 11.76
N ILE A 158 11.38 8.03 12.77
CA ILE A 158 12.05 9.14 13.46
C ILE A 158 13.33 8.67 14.15
N LYS A 159 13.29 7.53 14.85
CA LYS A 159 14.47 6.94 15.49
C LYS A 159 15.56 6.60 14.47
N LEU A 160 15.17 6.08 13.30
CA LEU A 160 16.12 5.78 12.22
C LEU A 160 16.79 7.06 11.70
N ILE A 161 16.02 8.12 11.47
CA ILE A 161 16.55 9.43 11.04
C ILE A 161 17.46 10.05 12.10
N GLN A 162 17.14 9.91 13.38
CA GLN A 162 18.03 10.37 14.46
C GLN A 162 19.34 9.59 14.50
N SER A 163 19.29 8.27 14.26
CA SER A 163 20.46 7.40 14.21
C SER A 163 21.40 7.79 13.06
N ASP A 164 20.85 8.07 11.88
CA ASP A 164 21.57 8.59 10.71
C ASP A 164 22.32 9.88 11.02
N ARG A 165 21.66 10.84 11.69
CA ARG A 165 22.27 12.12 12.10
C ARG A 165 23.42 11.95 13.10
N CYS A 166 23.40 10.87 13.88
CA CYS A 166 24.48 10.50 14.79
C CYS A 166 25.62 9.74 14.09
N GLY A 167 25.59 9.63 12.75
CA GLY A 167 26.63 8.97 11.95
C GLY A 167 26.47 7.45 11.87
N GLN A 168 25.31 6.90 12.24
CA GLN A 168 25.05 5.47 12.04
C GLN A 168 24.61 5.22 10.61
N LEU A 169 25.14 4.16 9.99
CA LEU A 169 24.67 3.71 8.69
C LEU A 169 23.25 3.13 8.83
N ILE A 170 22.29 3.78 8.18
CA ILE A 170 20.90 3.33 8.13
C ILE A 170 20.49 2.87 6.74
N ASP A 171 19.43 2.07 6.68
CA ASP A 171 18.75 1.75 5.44
C ASP A 171 17.71 2.83 5.13
N SER A 172 18.07 3.79 4.27
CA SER A 172 17.21 4.90 3.87
C SER A 172 15.97 4.43 3.09
N SER A 173 16.00 3.23 2.50
CA SER A 173 14.85 2.67 1.76
C SER A 173 13.64 2.46 2.66
N LEU A 174 13.85 2.29 3.98
CA LEU A 174 12.77 2.12 4.96
C LEU A 174 11.94 3.40 5.12
N VAL A 175 12.60 4.56 5.18
CA VAL A 175 11.94 5.88 5.31
C VAL A 175 11.27 6.26 3.98
N ILE A 176 11.90 5.94 2.85
CA ILE A 176 11.34 6.17 1.52
C ILE A 176 10.07 5.32 1.34
N GLY A 177 10.15 4.01 1.59
CA GLY A 177 9.04 3.09 1.35
C GLY A 177 7.82 3.40 2.23
N ILE A 178 8.01 3.84 3.48
CA ILE A 178 6.86 4.25 4.29
C ILE A 178 6.24 5.54 3.77
N SER A 179 7.06 6.51 3.34
CA SER A 179 6.57 7.75 2.74
C SER A 179 5.77 7.49 1.47
N GLU A 180 6.28 6.62 0.59
CA GLU A 180 5.60 6.16 -0.62
C GLU A 180 4.27 5.47 -0.28
N SER A 181 4.27 4.56 0.71
CA SER A 181 3.04 3.88 1.14
C SER A 181 1.96 4.86 1.58
N CYS A 182 2.34 5.89 2.35
CA CYS A 182 1.41 6.89 2.84
C CYS A 182 0.80 7.72 1.72
N VAL A 183 1.61 8.11 0.74
CA VAL A 183 1.16 8.86 -0.44
C VAL A 183 0.18 8.02 -1.27
N ILE A 184 0.50 6.75 -1.51
CA ILE A 184 -0.35 5.84 -2.29
C ILE A 184 -1.68 5.58 -1.56
N LEU A 185 -1.65 5.28 -0.26
CA LEU A 185 -2.85 5.04 0.54
C LEU A 185 -3.75 6.28 0.63
N SER A 186 -3.15 7.48 0.65
CA SER A 186 -3.92 8.73 0.65
C SER A 186 -4.46 9.11 -0.72
N GLY A 187 -3.84 8.66 -1.80
CA GLY A 187 -4.41 8.80 -3.15
C GLY A 187 -5.70 7.98 -3.31
N ALA A 188 -5.78 6.82 -2.63
CA ALA A 188 -6.98 5.98 -2.63
C ALA A 188 -8.14 6.58 -1.83
N GLN A 189 -7.84 7.34 -0.77
CA GLN A 189 -8.84 8.09 0.00
C GLN A 189 -9.03 9.48 -0.60
N SER A 190 -10.19 9.74 -1.21
CA SER A 190 -10.51 10.97 -1.97
C SER A 190 -10.33 12.32 -1.22
N THR A 191 -9.87 12.34 0.03
CA THR A 191 -9.84 13.56 0.84
C THR A 191 -8.62 13.61 1.77
N LYS A 192 -7.78 14.63 1.53
CA LYS A 192 -6.73 15.21 2.41
C LYS A 192 -5.33 14.58 2.32
N LYS A 193 -4.31 15.43 2.51
CA LYS A 193 -2.91 15.01 2.67
C LYS A 193 -2.82 13.92 3.77
N PRO A 194 -1.99 12.87 3.58
CA PRO A 194 -1.76 11.86 4.60
C PRO A 194 -1.38 12.52 5.93
N LYS A 195 -2.10 12.23 7.02
CA LYS A 195 -1.75 12.71 8.36
C LYS A 195 -0.30 12.40 8.72
N TYR A 196 0.19 11.24 8.28
CA TYR A 196 1.57 10.82 8.47
C TYR A 196 2.58 11.73 7.80
N VAL A 197 2.37 12.17 6.54
CA VAL A 197 3.36 13.03 5.87
C VAL A 197 3.51 14.33 6.64
N SER A 198 2.41 14.93 7.10
CA SER A 198 2.49 16.11 7.96
C SER A 198 3.15 15.84 9.32
N GLN A 199 2.90 14.68 9.93
CA GLN A 199 3.49 14.32 11.22
C GLN A 199 4.99 14.02 11.11
N LEU A 200 5.40 13.29 10.08
CA LEU A 200 6.79 12.99 9.76
C LEU A 200 7.54 14.27 9.39
N GLU A 201 6.96 15.12 8.54
CA GLU A 201 7.55 16.42 8.17
C GLU A 201 7.77 17.29 9.42
N HIS A 202 6.75 17.40 10.28
CA HIS A 202 6.84 18.14 11.52
C HIS A 202 7.93 17.55 12.45
N ALA A 203 7.92 16.24 12.69
CA ALA A 203 8.92 15.57 13.52
C ALA A 203 10.33 15.70 12.94
N TYR A 204 10.46 15.64 11.62
CA TYR A 204 11.73 15.81 10.92
C TYR A 204 12.28 17.22 11.12
N ILE A 205 11.46 18.25 10.89
CA ILE A 205 11.84 19.67 11.05
C ILE A 205 12.22 19.96 12.51
N GLU A 206 11.37 19.57 13.46
CA GLU A 206 11.64 19.82 14.88
C GLU A 206 12.86 19.05 15.38
N GLY A 207 13.01 17.79 14.98
CA GLY A 207 14.21 17.01 15.27
C GLY A 207 15.47 17.63 14.68
N THR A 208 15.38 18.20 13.47
CA THR A 208 16.51 18.88 12.80
C THR A 208 16.91 20.13 13.57
N LYS A 209 15.92 20.97 13.93
CA LYS A 209 16.16 22.18 14.72
C LYS A 209 16.81 21.86 16.06
N SER A 210 16.26 20.87 16.78
CA SER A 210 16.77 20.47 18.09
C SER A 210 18.22 19.96 18.00
N PHE A 211 18.49 19.05 17.05
CA PHE A 211 19.82 18.49 16.84
C PHE A 211 20.87 19.57 16.54
N TYR A 212 20.61 20.45 15.57
CA TYR A 212 21.56 21.49 15.23
C TYR A 212 21.68 22.57 16.31
N ARG A 213 20.61 22.93 17.02
CA ARG A 213 20.69 23.87 18.15
C ARG A 213 21.63 23.35 19.24
N SER A 214 21.47 22.09 19.65
CA SER A 214 22.32 21.49 20.68
C SER A 214 23.77 21.38 20.23
N ARG A 215 24.02 20.92 18.99
CA ARG A 215 25.37 20.78 18.43
C ARG A 215 26.08 22.13 18.26
N ILE A 216 25.35 23.15 17.84
CA ILE A 216 25.85 24.53 17.77
C ILE A 216 26.20 25.06 19.16
N ALA A 217 25.31 24.87 20.16
CA ALA A 217 25.57 25.32 21.52
C ALA A 217 26.83 24.67 22.11
N GLN A 218 26.98 23.35 21.93
CA GLN A 218 28.17 22.61 22.35
C GLN A 218 29.43 23.13 21.64
N PHE A 219 29.39 23.28 20.31
CA PHE A 219 30.53 23.77 19.54
C PHE A 219 30.95 25.19 19.97
N VAL A 220 29.99 26.09 20.18
CA VAL A 220 30.26 27.46 20.62
C VAL A 220 30.89 27.48 22.02
N GLN A 221 30.45 26.59 22.92
CA GLN A 221 31.04 26.45 24.25
C GLN A 221 32.49 25.92 24.19
N GLU A 222 32.77 24.94 23.32
CA GLU A 222 34.09 24.29 23.20
C GLU A 222 35.12 25.11 22.40
N HIS A 223 34.69 25.89 21.41
CA HIS A 223 35.59 26.54 20.45
C HIS A 223 35.42 28.06 20.31
N GLY A 224 34.39 28.64 20.94
CA GLY A 224 34.00 30.03 20.76
C GLY A 224 33.49 30.33 19.34
N ILE A 225 33.01 31.55 19.13
CA ILE A 225 32.54 32.00 17.82
C ILE A 225 33.75 32.48 17.00
N ARG A 226 34.36 31.58 16.21
CA ARG A 226 35.43 31.90 15.24
C ARG A 226 35.04 31.41 13.84
N VAL A 227 35.77 31.83 12.80
CA VAL A 227 35.55 31.48 11.37
C VAL A 227 35.36 29.97 11.13
N ARG A 228 35.95 29.10 11.94
CA ARG A 228 35.76 27.63 11.90
C ARG A 228 34.32 27.16 12.13
N PHE A 229 33.48 27.95 12.81
CA PHE A 229 32.06 27.67 12.99
C PHE A 229 31.32 27.60 11.64
N PHE A 230 31.65 28.50 10.70
CA PHE A 230 31.05 28.50 9.37
C PHE A 230 31.50 27.31 8.52
N LEU A 231 32.76 26.86 8.68
CA LEU A 231 33.25 25.66 8.01
C LEU A 231 32.61 24.38 8.54
N TYR A 232 32.30 24.31 9.85
CA TYR A 232 31.63 23.15 10.46
C TYR A 232 30.15 23.02 10.05
N ILE A 233 29.45 24.14 9.84
CA ILE A 233 28.05 24.14 9.38
C ILE A 233 27.94 23.81 7.88
N LEU A 234 28.94 24.19 7.09
CA LEU A 234 28.94 24.01 5.63
C LEU A 234 29.62 22.72 5.16
N ALA A 235 30.31 21.99 6.06
CA ALA A 235 30.92 20.71 5.73
C ALA A 235 29.83 19.62 5.63
N PRO A 236 29.69 18.92 4.49
CA PRO A 236 28.86 17.73 4.43
C PRO A 236 29.45 16.68 5.38
N GLN A 237 28.62 16.14 6.27
CA GLN A 237 28.94 14.95 7.09
C GLN A 237 28.87 13.71 6.19
#